data_AF-A0A6V8SE30-F1
#
_entry.id   AF-A0A6V8SE30-F1
#
_cell.length_a   1.000
_cell.length_b   1.000
_cell.length_c   1.000
_cell.angle_alpha   90.00
_cell.angle_beta   90.00
_cell.angle_gamma   90.00
#
_symmetry.space_group_name_H-M   'P 1'
#
loop_
_entity.id
_entity.type
_entity.pdbx_description
1 polymer ?
#
loop_
_entity_poly.entity_id
_entity_poly.type
_entity_poly.pdbx_seq_one_letter_code
_entity_poly.pdbx_strand_id
1 'polypeptide(L)'
;MKSLFTKFLKFYKNTNLATKALITIGMIALIETVLTVFLDTSQTSPNAIAIRSVMSSIFGFIFGSQLSENSNIENINIQTQIAILVALICLITSIIAHWLNVNQVGAASVEIRNLLFSAVGFLLSRAKHTG
;
A
#
# COMPACT_ATOMS: atom_id res chain seq x y z
N MET A 1 9.29 11.40 -13.44
CA MET A 1 9.39 11.02 -12.02
C MET A 1 9.69 12.19 -11.06
N LYS A 2 10.61 13.14 -11.36
CA LYS A 2 10.89 14.31 -10.49
C LYS A 2 9.66 15.16 -10.12
N SER A 3 8.70 15.31 -11.04
CA SER A 3 7.43 16.03 -10.80
C SER A 3 6.53 15.35 -9.75
N LEU A 4 6.50 14.01 -9.70
CA LEU A 4 5.68 13.25 -8.75
C LEU A 4 6.24 13.35 -7.33
N PHE A 5 7.55 13.16 -7.17
CA PHE A 5 8.21 13.24 -5.86
C PHE A 5 8.08 14.64 -5.23
N THR A 6 8.19 15.69 -6.05
CA THR A 6 8.05 17.07 -5.57
C THR A 6 6.62 17.37 -5.11
N LYS A 7 5.60 16.85 -5.83
CA LYS A 7 4.19 16.97 -5.43
C LYS A 7 3.90 16.19 -4.14
N PHE A 8 4.47 14.99 -4.02
CA PHE A 8 4.40 14.18 -2.80
C PHE A 8 4.99 14.92 -1.59
N LEU A 9 6.18 15.52 -1.73
CA LEU A 9 6.84 16.27 -0.66
C LEU A 9 6.00 17.46 -0.18
N LYS A 10 5.33 18.17 -1.10
CA LYS A 10 4.50 19.34 -0.78
C LYS A 10 3.26 18.97 0.03
N PHE A 11 2.65 17.80 -0.24
CA PHE A 11 1.56 17.29 0.57
C PHE A 11 2.02 16.70 1.89
N TYR A 12 3.13 15.95 1.90
CA TYR A 12 3.73 15.52 3.15
C TYR A 12 4.03 16.71 4.06
N LYS A 13 4.22 17.93 3.54
CA LYS A 13 4.29 19.16 4.34
C LYS A 13 2.90 19.66 4.79
N ASN A 14 1.89 19.65 3.93
CA ASN A 14 0.56 20.22 4.20
C ASN A 14 -0.45 19.30 4.92
N THR A 15 -0.18 18.00 5.04
CA THR A 15 -1.05 17.07 5.78
C THR A 15 -0.95 17.27 7.30
N ASN A 16 -1.96 16.87 8.07
CA ASN A 16 -1.84 16.83 9.54
C ASN A 16 -0.76 15.82 10.00
N LEU A 17 -0.29 15.97 11.24
CA LEU A 17 0.79 15.13 11.76
C LEU A 17 0.42 13.64 11.82
N ALA A 18 -0.83 13.33 12.17
CA ALA A 18 -1.31 11.96 12.30
C ALA A 18 -1.27 11.20 10.97
N THR A 19 -1.81 11.77 9.89
CA THR A 19 -1.81 11.13 8.57
C THR A 19 -0.39 11.02 7.99
N LYS A 20 0.53 11.97 8.28
CA LYS A 20 1.95 11.80 7.94
C LYS A 20 2.56 10.59 8.64
N ALA A 21 2.31 10.47 9.95
CA ALA A 21 2.78 9.33 10.74
C ALA A 21 2.21 8.02 10.19
N LEU A 22 0.91 7.97 9.87
CA LEU A 22 0.27 6.79 9.29
C LEU A 22 0.90 6.41 7.94
N ILE A 23 1.10 7.36 7.03
CA ILE A 23 1.76 7.08 5.73
C ILE A 23 3.17 6.52 5.97
N THR A 24 3.95 7.12 6.87
CA THR A 24 5.29 6.63 7.18
C THR A 24 5.27 5.22 7.78
N ILE A 25 4.40 4.96 8.76
CA ILE A 25 4.26 3.64 9.39
C ILE A 25 3.80 2.59 8.36
N GLY A 26 2.82 2.93 7.52
CA GLY A 26 2.31 2.05 6.48
C GLY A 26 3.38 1.67 5.45
N MET A 27 4.23 2.61 5.05
CA MET A 27 5.35 2.32 4.13
C MET A 27 6.42 1.44 4.77
N ILE A 28 6.74 1.64 6.05
CA ILE A 28 7.69 0.78 6.78
C ILE A 28 7.12 -0.65 6.88
N ALA A 29 5.84 -0.78 7.25
CA ALA A 29 5.17 -2.07 7.35
C ALA A 29 5.07 -2.80 5.99
N LEU A 30 4.90 -2.05 4.89
CA LEU A 30 4.95 -2.59 3.53
C LEU A 30 6.32 -3.16 3.20
N ILE A 31 7.40 -2.41 3.48
CA ILE A 31 8.78 -2.88 3.24
C ILE A 31 9.03 -4.17 4.02
N GLU A 32 8.66 -4.21 5.30
CA GLU A 32 8.85 -5.40 6.14
C GLU A 32 8.04 -6.60 5.63
N THR A 33 6.80 -6.37 5.19
CA THR A 33 5.97 -7.44 4.60
C THR A 33 6.58 -7.97 3.31
N VAL A 34 7.16 -7.09 2.47
CA VAL A 34 7.89 -7.50 1.25
C VAL A 34 9.12 -8.33 1.61
N LEU A 35 9.89 -7.95 2.63
CA LEU A 35 11.05 -8.74 3.09
C LEU A 35 10.60 -10.11 3.63
N THR A 36 9.51 -10.15 4.39
CA THR A 36 8.92 -11.39 4.93
C THR A 36 8.53 -12.36 3.83
N VAL A 37 8.03 -11.89 2.68
CA VAL A 37 7.74 -12.73 1.51
C VAL A 37 8.97 -13.52 1.08
N PHE A 38 10.14 -12.90 1.04
CA PHE A 38 11.36 -13.51 0.51
C PHE A 38 12.22 -14.23 1.55
N LEU A 39 12.19 -13.79 2.82
CA LEU A 39 13.14 -14.22 3.84
C LEU A 39 12.54 -15.14 4.90
N ASP A 40 11.23 -15.11 5.12
CA ASP A 40 10.56 -15.95 6.12
C ASP A 40 9.67 -16.98 5.42
N THR A 41 10.07 -18.24 5.48
CA THR A 41 9.31 -19.35 4.88
C THR A 41 8.07 -19.73 5.71
N SER A 42 8.05 -19.38 7.00
CA SER A 42 6.98 -19.74 7.93
C SER A 42 5.85 -18.71 7.93
N GLN A 43 6.17 -17.41 7.89
CA GLN A 43 5.22 -16.28 7.84
C GLN A 43 4.12 -16.29 8.92
N THR A 44 4.37 -16.99 10.04
CA THR A 44 3.38 -17.26 11.09
C THR A 44 3.68 -16.53 12.39
N SER A 45 4.75 -15.74 12.46
CA SER A 45 5.11 -15.05 13.69
C SER A 45 4.00 -14.05 14.11
N PRO A 46 3.64 -13.98 15.41
CA PRO A 46 2.64 -13.03 15.89
C PRO A 46 2.97 -11.57 15.52
N ASN A 47 4.26 -11.22 15.51
CA ASN A 47 4.73 -9.90 15.12
C ASN A 47 4.49 -9.63 13.63
N ALA A 48 4.77 -10.60 12.75
CA ALA A 48 4.48 -10.47 11.32
C ALA A 48 2.97 -10.36 11.04
N ILE A 49 2.13 -11.04 11.85
CA ILE A 49 0.67 -10.87 11.78
C ILE A 49 0.27 -9.44 12.17
N ALA A 50 0.80 -8.92 13.28
CA ALA A 50 0.51 -7.56 13.75
C ALA A 50 0.95 -6.50 12.72
N ILE A 51 2.13 -6.64 12.14
CA ILE A 51 2.67 -5.72 11.11
C ILE A 51 1.76 -5.70 9.88
N ARG A 52 1.34 -6.88 9.40
CA ARG A 52 0.41 -6.98 8.26
C ARG A 52 -0.96 -6.37 8.58
N SER A 53 -1.48 -6.61 9.78
CA SER A 53 -2.75 -6.02 10.20
C SER A 53 -2.68 -4.49 10.24
N VAL A 54 -1.60 -3.93 10.80
CA VAL A 54 -1.35 -2.47 10.82
C VAL A 54 -1.23 -1.92 9.40
N MET A 55 -0.47 -2.58 8.53
CA MET A 55 -0.32 -2.20 7.12
C MET A 55 -1.69 -2.11 6.43
N SER A 56 -2.50 -3.15 6.55
CA SER A 56 -3.80 -3.24 5.87
C SER A 56 -4.81 -2.25 6.43
N SER A 57 -4.80 -1.99 7.74
CA SER A 57 -5.63 -0.92 8.33
C SER A 57 -5.23 0.47 7.80
N ILE A 58 -3.93 0.76 7.71
CA ILE A 58 -3.44 2.06 7.24
C ILE A 58 -3.79 2.26 5.76
N PHE A 59 -3.48 1.29 4.89
CA PHE A 59 -3.79 1.43 3.47
C PHE A 59 -5.30 1.33 3.20
N GLY A 60 -6.05 0.57 4.00
CA GLY A 60 -7.51 0.59 3.99
C GLY A 60 -8.07 1.98 4.29
N PHE A 61 -7.49 2.69 5.29
CA PHE A 61 -7.82 4.08 5.59
C PHE A 61 -7.44 5.03 4.45
N ILE A 62 -6.22 4.90 3.89
CA ILE A 62 -5.72 5.78 2.82
C ILE A 62 -6.55 5.62 1.53
N PHE A 63 -6.95 4.39 1.19
CA PHE A 63 -7.77 4.10 0.02
C PHE A 63 -9.27 4.27 0.27
N GLY A 64 -9.67 4.61 1.50
CA GLY A 64 -11.03 5.05 1.82
C GLY A 64 -12.11 4.00 1.55
N SER A 65 -11.80 2.71 1.65
CA SER A 65 -12.75 1.60 1.47
C SER A 65 -13.59 1.70 0.18
N GLN A 66 -12.95 1.55 -0.98
CA GLN A 66 -13.52 1.22 -2.31
C GLN A 66 -14.70 2.04 -2.90
N LEU A 67 -15.42 2.91 -2.17
CA LEU A 67 -16.67 3.53 -2.65
C LEU A 67 -16.98 4.97 -2.16
N SER A 68 -16.20 5.59 -1.25
CA SER A 68 -16.44 6.99 -0.85
C SER A 68 -15.13 7.76 -0.66
N GLU A 69 -15.06 9.00 -1.15
CA GLU A 69 -13.92 9.87 -0.88
C GLU A 69 -13.72 10.05 0.63
N ASN A 70 -12.52 9.74 1.12
CA ASN A 70 -12.18 9.98 2.52
C ASN A 70 -12.05 11.50 2.74
N SER A 71 -13.06 12.11 3.36
CA SER A 71 -13.14 13.54 3.64
C SER A 71 -12.00 14.07 4.51
N ASN A 72 -11.26 13.20 5.22
CA ASN A 72 -10.10 13.58 6.02
C ASN A 72 -8.80 13.74 5.22
N ILE A 73 -8.77 13.26 3.97
CA ILE A 73 -7.61 13.44 3.08
C ILE A 73 -8.07 14.27 1.89
N GLU A 74 -8.02 15.59 2.06
CA GLU A 74 -8.51 16.59 1.09
C GLU A 74 -7.87 16.48 -0.31
N ASN A 75 -6.70 15.84 -0.44
CA ASN A 75 -5.96 15.79 -1.70
C ASN A 75 -6.05 14.44 -2.41
N ILE A 76 -7.10 14.31 -3.22
CA ILE A 76 -7.40 13.07 -3.93
C ILE A 76 -6.29 12.66 -4.91
N ASN A 77 -5.64 13.64 -5.56
CA ASN A 77 -4.52 13.36 -6.47
C ASN A 77 -3.38 12.61 -5.79
N ILE A 78 -3.28 12.69 -4.46
CA ILE A 78 -2.16 12.15 -3.72
C ILE A 78 -2.47 10.79 -3.13
N GLN A 79 -3.72 10.55 -2.74
CA GLN A 79 -4.21 9.19 -2.54
C GLN A 79 -3.98 8.35 -3.81
N THR A 80 -4.27 8.91 -4.99
CA THR A 80 -3.98 8.29 -6.29
C THR A 80 -2.48 8.03 -6.47
N GLN A 81 -1.60 8.97 -6.12
CA GLN A 81 -0.15 8.75 -6.21
C GLN A 81 0.35 7.65 -5.26
N ILE A 82 -0.15 7.63 -4.03
CA ILE A 82 0.19 6.59 -3.04
C ILE A 82 -0.31 5.23 -3.55
N ALA A 83 -1.54 5.15 -4.07
CA ALA A 83 -2.09 3.93 -4.64
C ALA A 83 -1.27 3.43 -5.84
N ILE A 84 -0.83 4.32 -6.74
CA ILE A 84 0.07 3.95 -7.86
C ILE A 84 1.37 3.35 -7.31
N LEU A 85 2.01 4.01 -6.35
CA LEU A 85 3.27 3.54 -5.77
C LEU A 85 3.12 2.17 -5.11
N VAL A 86 2.09 2.00 -4.28
CA VAL A 86 1.78 0.75 -3.58
C VAL A 86 1.50 -0.37 -4.59
N ALA A 87 0.65 -0.11 -5.60
CA ALA A 87 0.35 -1.08 -6.64
C ALA A 87 1.61 -1.53 -7.40
N LEU A 88 2.51 -0.61 -7.74
CA LEU A 88 3.77 -0.96 -8.40
C LEU A 88 4.66 -1.84 -7.51
N ILE A 89 4.82 -1.49 -6.23
CA ILE A 89 5.62 -2.28 -5.28
C ILE A 89 5.04 -3.68 -5.13
N CYS A 90 3.73 -3.80 -4.91
CA CYS A 90 3.07 -5.09 -4.74
C CYS A 90 3.13 -5.95 -6.01
N LEU A 91 2.99 -5.34 -7.20
CA LEU A 91 3.09 -6.04 -8.48
C LEU A 91 4.52 -6.54 -8.72
N ILE A 92 5.53 -5.70 -8.54
CA ILE A 92 6.94 -6.09 -8.67
C ILE A 92 7.27 -7.23 -7.70
N THR A 93 6.84 -7.11 -6.44
CA THR A 93 7.03 -8.16 -5.42
C THR A 93 6.41 -9.48 -5.87
N SER A 94 5.18 -9.44 -6.39
CA SER A 94 4.47 -10.65 -6.87
C SER A 94 5.15 -11.27 -8.09
N ILE A 95 5.67 -10.47 -9.01
CA ILE A 95 6.43 -10.94 -10.18
C ILE A 95 7.72 -11.64 -9.72
N ILE A 96 8.51 -10.99 -8.87
CA ILE A 96 9.77 -11.57 -8.37
C ILE A 96 9.50 -12.87 -7.58
N ALA A 97 8.48 -12.87 -6.72
CA ALA A 97 8.10 -14.07 -5.96
C ALA A 97 7.69 -15.24 -6.87
N HIS A 98 7.02 -14.96 -7.99
CA HIS A 98 6.68 -15.97 -9.00
C HIS A 98 7.93 -16.57 -9.64
N TRP A 99 8.87 -15.73 -10.12
CA TRP A 99 10.09 -16.20 -10.77
C TRP A 99 11.04 -16.95 -9.83
N LEU A 100 11.07 -16.58 -8.55
CA LEU A 100 11.90 -17.23 -7.53
C LEU A 100 11.25 -18.47 -6.89
N ASN A 101 10.06 -18.88 -7.34
CA ASN A 101 9.29 -20.00 -6.77
C ASN A 101 9.11 -19.90 -5.24
N VAL A 102 8.96 -18.68 -4.74
CA VAL A 102 8.70 -18.39 -3.32
C VAL A 102 7.32 -18.91 -2.94
N ASN A 103 7.11 -19.27 -1.67
CA ASN A 103 5.81 -19.73 -1.17
C ASN A 103 4.70 -18.68 -1.43
N GLN A 104 3.90 -18.92 -2.49
CA GLN A 104 2.83 -18.03 -2.92
C GLN A 104 1.57 -18.16 -2.06
N VAL A 105 1.48 -19.19 -1.22
CA VAL A 105 0.36 -19.44 -0.30
C VAL A 105 0.62 -18.82 1.07
N GLY A 106 1.86 -18.38 1.33
CA GLY A 106 2.26 -17.70 2.55
C GLY A 106 1.41 -16.46 2.84
N ALA A 107 1.17 -16.21 4.12
CA ALA A 107 0.26 -15.17 4.58
C ALA A 107 0.72 -13.74 4.18
N ALA A 108 2.02 -13.49 4.09
CA ALA A 108 2.57 -12.23 3.58
C ALA A 108 2.35 -12.10 2.06
N SER A 109 2.54 -13.18 1.30
CA SER A 109 2.27 -13.22 -0.14
C SER A 109 0.78 -12.95 -0.45
N VAL A 110 -0.11 -13.51 0.36
CA VAL A 110 -1.56 -13.24 0.29
C VAL A 110 -1.84 -11.76 0.57
N GLU A 111 -1.24 -11.19 1.60
CA GLU A 111 -1.48 -9.79 1.98
C GLU A 111 -1.00 -8.81 0.90
N ILE A 112 0.16 -9.06 0.29
CA ILE A 112 0.67 -8.26 -0.84
C ILE A 112 -0.31 -8.27 -2.01
N ARG A 113 -0.92 -9.42 -2.32
CA ARG A 113 -1.95 -9.51 -3.38
C ARG A 113 -3.22 -8.76 -3.01
N ASN A 114 -3.69 -8.91 -1.78
CA ASN A 114 -4.88 -8.19 -1.30
C ASN A 114 -4.68 -6.68 -1.37
N LEU A 115 -3.50 -6.21 -0.95
CA LEU A 115 -3.14 -4.81 -1.03
C LEU A 115 -3.03 -4.32 -2.49
N LEU A 116 -2.46 -5.13 -3.39
CA LEU A 116 -2.45 -4.85 -4.83
C LEU A 116 -3.88 -4.67 -5.37
N PHE A 117 -4.79 -5.59 -5.07
CA PHE A 117 -6.18 -5.52 -5.52
C PHE A 117 -6.92 -4.32 -4.95
N SER A 118 -6.67 -3.97 -3.68
CA SER A 118 -7.23 -2.78 -3.06
C SER A 118 -6.74 -1.50 -3.74
N ALA A 119 -5.42 -1.38 -3.96
CA ALA A 119 -4.82 -0.23 -4.63
C ALA A 119 -5.30 -0.09 -6.08
N VAL A 120 -5.36 -1.19 -6.85
CA VAL A 120 -5.88 -1.19 -8.22
C VAL A 120 -7.37 -0.87 -8.24
N GLY A 121 -8.17 -1.44 -7.33
CA GLY A 121 -9.60 -1.13 -7.20
C GLY A 121 -9.85 0.34 -6.94
N PHE A 122 -9.05 0.97 -6.07
CA PHE A 122 -9.06 2.41 -5.87
C PHE A 122 -8.69 3.19 -7.14
N LEU A 123 -7.62 2.82 -7.85
CA LEU A 123 -7.24 3.50 -9.10
C LEU A 123 -8.32 3.39 -10.18
N LEU A 124 -8.97 2.23 -10.29
CA LEU A 124 -10.08 2.02 -11.23
C LEU A 124 -11.30 2.88 -10.89
N SER A 125 -11.63 3.03 -9.60
CA SER A 125 -12.75 3.90 -9.19
C SER A 125 -12.47 5.36 -9.56
N ARG A 126 -11.22 5.82 -9.45
CA ARG A 126 -10.80 7.16 -9.89
C ARG A 126 -10.82 7.33 -11.41
N ALA A 127 -10.43 6.31 -12.16
CA ALA A 127 -10.46 6.35 -13.62
C ALA A 127 -11.91 6.47 -14.15
N LYS A 128 -12.87 5.77 -13.54
CA LYS A 128 -14.29 5.86 -13.89
C LYS A 128 -14.93 7.22 -13.63
N HIS A 129 -14.46 7.97 -12.64
CA HIS A 129 -14.99 9.30 -12.29
C HIS A 129 -14.55 10.44 -13.23
N THR A 130 -13.75 10.14 -14.27
CA THR A 130 -13.25 11.17 -15.21
C THR A 130 -13.89 11.04 -16.61
N GLY A 131 -15.08 10.44 -16.69
CA GLY A 131 -15.91 10.35 -17.90
C GLY A 131 -17.18 11.20 -17.78
#